data_AF-A0A1N6JNX3-F1
#
_entry.id   AF-A0A1N6JNX3-F1
#
_cell.length_a   1.000
_cell.length_b   1.000
_cell.length_c   1.000
_cell.angle_alpha   90.00
_cell.angle_beta   90.00
_cell.angle_gamma   90.00
#
_symmetry.space_group_name_H-M   'P 1'
#
loop_
_entity.id
_entity.type
_entity.pdbx_description
1 polymer ?
#
loop_
_entity_poly.entity_id
_entity_poly.type
_entity_poly.pdbx_seq_one_letter_code
_entity_poly.pdbx_strand_id
1 'polypeptide(L)'
;MLHPFLIAVFPILSLYAHNVDETPAAELVAPIGLILIGTLAVWVVVRRLTGDTLRSALATSLLASLFFTFDLCTQAVNGLLNHLSRLWGQSEHHVHPLPMLGLLALAAVPALLAIWRRLKEPWAWTSYLNAFSLILVALPTGSAAMARMGASAHPSHRRNEAVPLTPALGKRPDIYYIILDTYACADVMKNQFGFDNGPFLTRLEQKGFFVARQSTANYCQTRLSLCSSLNFDYLQALIDPAARDLTGMTPLIGENRIIKSLRPLGYKYVSFSSGYDPTEHPAADVYLRPRKPMTAFHRMLIGMTPMWVMMTKADTRDFFAFSRERTLFVLNHLPDITKIPEPTFTFAHILCPHPPFVFGEQGEDISPRRRLFSLADGDRYAQQYNSAAGYRDGYRKQSTFLTKQVEHTIERILATSPEPPVIILQSDHGSALFHHVDDVDKTDLHERMGIINCFYFPDKNYEGLTDRTTPVNSFRIVLNHVFGASLPLREPRNYFSTSKDPLDFIDVTKRLDPSLVGQGKYAPPSSYGGLMP
;
A
#
# COMPACT_ATOMS: atom_id res chain seq x y z
N MET A 1 -30.61 -26.91 9.01
CA MET A 1 -29.86 -26.15 10.02
C MET A 1 -28.84 -25.30 9.29
N LEU A 2 -29.00 -23.98 9.29
CA LEU A 2 -28.18 -23.06 8.49
C LEU A 2 -27.17 -22.29 9.34
N HIS A 3 -27.51 -22.03 10.61
CA HIS A 3 -26.78 -21.12 11.47
C HIS A 3 -25.27 -21.41 11.65
N PRO A 4 -24.74 -22.65 11.72
CA PRO A 4 -23.30 -22.85 11.85
C PRO A 4 -22.53 -22.30 10.65
N PHE A 5 -23.08 -22.49 9.45
CA PHE A 5 -22.46 -22.05 8.20
C PHE A 5 -22.57 -20.54 8.02
N LEU A 6 -23.74 -19.95 8.30
CA LEU A 6 -23.95 -18.51 8.20
C LEU A 6 -23.13 -17.73 9.23
N ILE A 7 -23.04 -18.22 10.48
CA ILE A 7 -22.19 -17.63 11.52
C ILE A 7 -20.71 -17.70 11.13
N ALA A 8 -20.26 -18.79 10.50
CA ALA A 8 -18.88 -18.92 10.07
C ALA A 8 -18.53 -18.04 8.85
N VAL A 9 -19.50 -17.77 7.98
CA VAL A 9 -19.32 -16.87 6.81
C VAL A 9 -19.42 -15.39 7.20
N PHE A 10 -20.19 -15.06 8.23
CA PHE A 10 -20.44 -13.67 8.66
C PHE A 10 -19.17 -12.83 8.85
N PRO A 11 -18.13 -13.27 9.59
CA PRO A 11 -16.91 -12.47 9.78
C PRO A 11 -16.19 -12.14 8.48
N ILE A 12 -16.21 -13.06 7.51
CA ILE A 12 -15.60 -12.87 6.18
C ILE A 12 -16.35 -11.75 5.43
N LEU A 13 -17.69 -11.81 5.40
CA LEU A 13 -18.51 -10.80 4.74
C LEU A 13 -18.49 -9.46 5.45
N SER A 14 -18.42 -9.47 6.79
CA SER A 14 -18.31 -8.25 7.58
C SER A 14 -16.98 -7.54 7.31
N LEU A 15 -15.86 -8.28 7.36
CA LEU A 15 -14.55 -7.73 7.01
C LEU A 15 -14.55 -7.20 5.58
N TYR A 16 -15.18 -7.93 4.65
CA TYR A 16 -15.30 -7.51 3.27
C TYR A 16 -16.09 -6.21 3.10
N ALA A 17 -17.23 -6.09 3.76
CA ALA A 17 -18.09 -4.92 3.65
C ALA A 17 -17.38 -3.63 4.13
N HIS A 18 -16.46 -3.74 5.09
CA HIS A 18 -15.64 -2.62 5.56
C HIS A 18 -14.48 -2.28 4.61
N ASN A 19 -14.11 -3.17 3.69
CA ASN A 19 -12.96 -3.02 2.79
C ASN A 19 -13.37 -3.20 1.32
N VAL A 20 -14.64 -2.90 0.98
CA VAL A 20 -15.24 -3.21 -0.33
C VAL A 20 -14.53 -2.49 -1.48
N ASP A 21 -13.97 -1.32 -1.22
CA ASP A 21 -13.26 -0.48 -2.18
C ASP A 21 -11.79 -0.91 -2.40
N GLU A 22 -11.24 -1.67 -1.46
CA GLU A 22 -9.85 -2.15 -1.49
C GLU A 22 -9.76 -3.62 -1.87
N THR A 23 -10.83 -4.39 -1.69
CA THR A 23 -10.83 -5.85 -1.87
C THR A 23 -11.72 -6.29 -3.06
N PRO A 24 -11.15 -6.93 -4.10
CA PRO A 24 -11.92 -7.57 -5.15
C PRO A 24 -12.83 -8.68 -4.60
N ALA A 25 -14.06 -8.80 -5.12
CA ALA A 25 -15.01 -9.82 -4.65
C ALA A 25 -14.49 -11.26 -4.82
N ALA A 26 -13.63 -11.49 -5.82
CA ALA A 26 -13.02 -12.79 -6.09
C ALA A 26 -12.19 -13.32 -4.90
N GLU A 27 -11.68 -12.43 -4.04
CA GLU A 27 -10.92 -12.81 -2.86
C GLU A 27 -11.74 -13.51 -1.78
N LEU A 28 -13.08 -13.45 -1.86
CA LEU A 28 -14.00 -14.13 -0.94
C LEU A 28 -14.17 -15.61 -1.22
N VAL A 29 -13.97 -16.04 -2.47
CA VAL A 29 -14.32 -17.39 -2.93
C VAL A 29 -13.57 -18.45 -2.13
N ALA A 30 -12.25 -18.32 -2.03
CA ALA A 30 -11.42 -19.30 -1.32
C ALA A 30 -11.69 -19.31 0.20
N PRO A 31 -11.71 -18.17 0.93
CA PRO A 31 -12.04 -18.15 2.35
C PRO A 31 -13.43 -18.70 2.69
N ILE A 32 -14.46 -18.33 1.91
CA ILE A 32 -15.83 -18.84 2.12
C ILE A 32 -15.87 -20.35 1.87
N GLY A 33 -15.27 -20.84 0.79
CA GLY A 33 -15.19 -22.27 0.51
C GLY A 33 -14.49 -23.05 1.64
N LEU A 34 -13.33 -22.58 2.09
CA LEU A 34 -12.56 -23.20 3.16
C LEU A 34 -13.32 -23.22 4.48
N ILE A 35 -13.96 -22.11 4.88
CA ILE A 35 -14.68 -22.06 6.15
C ILE A 35 -15.93 -22.93 6.14
N LEU A 36 -16.64 -23.02 5.00
CA LEU A 36 -17.80 -23.89 4.87
C LEU A 36 -17.42 -25.37 4.98
N ILE A 37 -16.32 -25.77 4.33
CA ILE A 37 -15.76 -27.13 4.43
C ILE A 37 -15.32 -27.42 5.87
N GLY A 38 -14.58 -26.50 6.49
CA GLY A 38 -14.14 -26.64 7.88
C GLY A 38 -15.31 -26.74 8.86
N THR A 39 -16.34 -25.90 8.68
CA THR A 39 -17.56 -25.92 9.50
C THR A 39 -18.32 -27.23 9.34
N LEU A 40 -18.42 -27.76 8.12
CA LEU A 40 -19.02 -29.06 7.85
C LEU A 40 -18.25 -30.18 8.56
N ALA A 41 -16.92 -30.18 8.46
CA ALA A 41 -16.07 -31.18 9.11
C ALA A 41 -16.24 -31.16 10.64
N VAL A 42 -16.19 -29.97 11.25
CA VAL A 42 -16.43 -29.80 12.70
C VAL A 42 -17.82 -30.29 13.09
N TRP A 43 -18.86 -29.93 12.32
CA TRP A 43 -20.22 -30.39 12.59
C TRP A 43 -20.35 -31.91 12.49
N VAL A 44 -19.75 -32.55 11.49
CA VAL A 44 -19.75 -34.01 11.35
C VAL A 44 -19.07 -34.66 12.56
N VAL A 45 -17.92 -34.15 13.00
CA VAL A 45 -17.21 -34.67 14.18
C VAL A 45 -18.07 -34.53 15.43
N VAL A 46 -18.62 -33.34 15.69
CA VAL A 46 -19.47 -33.10 16.88
C VAL A 46 -20.75 -33.96 16.83
N ARG A 47 -21.33 -34.16 15.64
CA ARG A 47 -22.48 -35.05 15.45
C ARG A 47 -22.17 -36.50 15.75
N ARG A 48 -20.98 -36.98 15.34
CA ARG A 48 -20.53 -38.34 15.67
C ARG A 48 -20.33 -38.52 17.18
N LEU A 49 -19.86 -37.49 17.88
CA LEU A 49 -19.63 -37.54 19.32
C LEU A 49 -20.92 -37.44 20.15
N THR A 50 -21.89 -36.64 19.71
CA THR A 50 -23.10 -36.34 20.50
C THR A 50 -24.33 -37.15 20.09
N GLY A 51 -24.36 -37.67 18.87
CA GLY A 51 -25.52 -38.38 18.30
C GLY A 51 -26.72 -37.48 17.95
N ASP A 52 -26.69 -36.19 18.31
CA ASP A 52 -27.80 -35.27 18.16
C ASP A 52 -27.48 -34.16 17.15
N THR A 53 -28.22 -34.15 16.05
CA THR A 53 -28.07 -33.19 14.96
C THR A 53 -28.24 -31.74 15.42
N LEU A 54 -29.24 -31.46 16.27
CA LEU A 54 -29.58 -30.11 16.68
C LEU A 54 -28.53 -29.53 17.64
N ARG A 55 -28.19 -30.30 18.68
CA ARG A 55 -27.16 -29.91 19.67
C ARG A 55 -25.79 -29.77 19.01
N SER A 56 -25.49 -30.61 18.01
CA SER A 56 -24.25 -30.51 17.24
C SER A 56 -24.13 -29.19 16.49
N ALA A 57 -25.19 -28.73 15.84
CA ALA A 57 -25.16 -27.45 15.14
C ALA A 57 -24.97 -26.28 16.11
N LEU A 58 -25.63 -26.30 17.28
CA LEU A 58 -25.44 -25.28 18.33
C LEU A 58 -23.99 -25.23 18.81
N ALA A 59 -23.40 -26.40 19.09
CA ALA A 59 -22.00 -26.53 19.46
C ALA A 59 -21.04 -26.06 18.35
N THR A 60 -21.28 -26.44 17.09
CA THR A 60 -20.47 -25.96 15.96
C THR A 60 -20.54 -24.44 15.79
N SER A 61 -21.70 -23.83 16.02
CA SER A 61 -21.85 -22.38 15.94
C SER A 61 -21.08 -21.65 17.02
N LEU A 62 -21.12 -22.17 18.26
CA LEU A 62 -20.32 -21.66 19.35
C LEU A 62 -18.82 -21.73 19.02
N LEU A 63 -18.36 -22.87 18.50
CA LEU A 63 -16.96 -23.06 18.10
C LEU A 63 -16.55 -22.12 16.96
N ALA A 64 -17.41 -21.93 15.96
CA ALA A 64 -17.17 -20.99 14.86
C ALA A 64 -17.09 -19.54 15.36
N SER A 65 -17.98 -19.13 16.27
CA SER A 65 -17.91 -17.80 16.90
C SER A 65 -16.60 -17.61 17.65
N LEU A 66 -16.23 -18.55 18.52
CA LEU A 66 -14.98 -18.49 19.30
C LEU A 66 -13.73 -18.45 18.41
N PHE A 67 -13.78 -19.16 17.28
CA PHE A 67 -12.69 -19.18 16.31
C PHE A 67 -12.44 -17.80 15.68
N PHE A 68 -13.48 -17.02 15.36
CA PHE A 68 -13.32 -15.68 14.78
C PHE A 68 -13.23 -14.54 15.81
N THR A 69 -13.58 -14.78 17.07
CA THR A 69 -13.41 -13.80 18.16
C THR A 69 -12.06 -13.90 18.85
N PHE A 70 -11.15 -14.77 18.38
CA PHE A 70 -9.87 -15.04 19.01
C PHE A 70 -9.02 -13.78 19.21
N ASP A 71 -8.86 -12.98 18.15
CA ASP A 71 -8.08 -11.76 18.20
C ASP A 71 -8.76 -10.68 19.04
N LEU A 72 -10.08 -10.53 18.92
CA LEU A 72 -10.85 -9.59 19.74
C LEU A 72 -10.67 -9.88 21.25
N CYS A 73 -10.72 -11.15 21.64
CA CYS A 73 -10.44 -11.55 23.02
C CYS A 73 -8.99 -11.24 23.41
N THR A 74 -8.02 -11.48 22.51
CA THR A 74 -6.60 -11.16 22.73
C THR A 74 -6.39 -9.67 22.96
N GLN A 75 -6.98 -8.81 22.12
CA GLN A 75 -6.91 -7.37 22.27
C GLN A 75 -7.58 -6.89 23.56
N ALA A 76 -8.73 -7.45 23.94
CA ALA A 76 -9.41 -7.10 25.19
C ALA A 76 -8.56 -7.44 26.43
N VAL A 77 -7.93 -8.62 26.45
CA VAL A 77 -7.05 -9.02 27.56
C VAL A 77 -5.78 -8.17 27.57
N ASN A 78 -5.17 -7.89 26.41
CA ASN A 78 -4.03 -6.97 26.33
C ASN A 78 -4.39 -5.58 26.86
N GLY A 79 -5.55 -5.03 26.46
CA GLY A 79 -6.05 -3.74 26.94
C GLY A 79 -6.25 -3.72 28.46
N LEU A 80 -6.83 -4.78 29.03
CA LEU A 80 -6.98 -4.93 30.47
C LEU A 80 -5.62 -5.00 31.18
N LEU A 81 -4.69 -5.82 30.69
CA LEU A 81 -3.36 -5.95 31.28
C LEU A 81 -2.57 -4.66 31.19
N ASN A 82 -2.65 -3.94 30.08
CA ASN A 82 -2.03 -2.63 29.91
C ASN A 82 -2.66 -1.59 30.84
N HIS A 83 -3.98 -1.65 31.08
CA HIS A 83 -4.63 -0.77 32.04
C HIS A 83 -4.17 -1.07 33.47
N LEU A 84 -4.04 -2.35 33.84
CA LEU A 84 -3.56 -2.77 35.15
C LEU A 84 -2.06 -2.48 35.35
N SER A 85 -1.24 -2.63 34.30
CA SER A 85 0.21 -2.37 34.38
C SER A 85 0.52 -0.91 34.64
N ARG A 86 -0.33 0.03 34.20
CA ARG A 86 -0.23 1.45 34.57
C ARG A 86 -0.18 1.70 36.08
N LEU A 87 -0.69 0.78 36.90
CA LEU A 87 -0.63 0.88 38.35
C LEU A 87 0.77 0.59 38.91
N TRP A 88 1.57 -0.27 38.26
CA TRP A 88 2.84 -0.80 38.79
C TRP A 88 4.06 -0.62 37.86
N GLY A 89 3.89 -0.04 36.68
CA GLY A 89 4.95 0.29 35.73
C GLY A 89 4.48 0.25 34.28
N GLN A 90 4.78 1.30 33.50
CA GLN A 90 4.40 1.42 32.07
C GLN A 90 5.11 0.32 31.25
N SER A 91 4.45 -0.82 31.09
CA SER A 91 4.91 -1.91 30.24
C SER A 91 3.78 -2.32 29.30
N GLU A 92 4.09 -2.37 28.01
CA GLU A 92 3.18 -2.87 26.99
C GLU A 92 3.19 -4.40 27.04
N HIS A 93 2.05 -4.98 27.41
CA HIS A 93 1.85 -6.41 27.45
C HIS A 93 1.25 -6.93 26.14
N HIS A 94 1.86 -7.99 25.63
CA HIS A 94 1.36 -8.76 24.51
C HIS A 94 1.16 -10.20 24.97
N VAL A 95 -0.09 -10.59 25.24
CA VAL A 95 -0.44 -11.94 25.67
C VAL A 95 -0.04 -12.92 24.58
N HIS A 96 0.74 -13.93 24.97
CA HIS A 96 1.08 -15.00 24.05
C HIS A 96 -0.21 -15.73 23.61
N PRO A 97 -0.35 -16.13 22.32
CA PRO A 97 -1.60 -16.73 21.83
C PRO A 97 -2.02 -18.04 22.51
N LEU A 98 -1.07 -18.79 23.10
CA LEU A 98 -1.34 -20.08 23.76
C LEU A 98 -2.20 -19.93 25.04
N PRO A 99 -1.87 -19.05 26.00
CA PRO A 99 -2.76 -18.71 27.12
C PRO A 99 -4.19 -18.34 26.69
N MET A 100 -4.34 -17.60 25.57
CA MET A 100 -5.66 -17.23 25.06
C MET A 100 -6.46 -18.46 24.61
N LEU A 101 -5.83 -19.41 23.92
CA LEU A 101 -6.46 -20.68 23.58
C LEU A 101 -6.94 -21.43 24.82
N GLY A 102 -6.15 -21.43 25.89
CA GLY A 102 -6.53 -22.01 27.18
C GLY A 102 -7.75 -21.32 27.80
N LEU A 103 -7.79 -19.98 27.78
CA LEU A 103 -8.91 -19.19 28.30
C LEU A 103 -10.20 -19.43 27.50
N LEU A 104 -10.11 -19.43 26.17
CA LEU A 104 -11.26 -19.72 25.31
C LEU A 104 -11.75 -21.16 25.49
N ALA A 105 -10.84 -22.12 25.67
CA ALA A 105 -11.22 -23.50 25.98
C ALA A 105 -11.94 -23.60 27.34
N LEU A 106 -11.46 -22.87 28.36
CA LEU A 106 -12.09 -22.82 29.68
C LEU A 106 -13.52 -22.25 29.62
N ALA A 107 -13.78 -21.29 28.73
CA ALA A 107 -15.12 -20.77 28.48
C ALA A 107 -15.98 -21.71 27.61
N ALA A 108 -15.38 -22.35 26.60
CA ALA A 108 -16.06 -23.22 25.66
C ALA A 108 -16.60 -24.50 26.32
N VAL A 109 -15.80 -25.16 27.17
CA VAL A 109 -16.15 -26.46 27.76
C VAL A 109 -17.45 -26.43 28.57
N PRO A 110 -17.66 -25.49 29.53
CA PRO A 110 -18.93 -25.38 30.25
C PRO A 110 -20.13 -25.10 29.33
N ALA A 111 -19.95 -24.25 28.32
CA ALA A 111 -21.01 -23.92 27.37
C ALA A 111 -21.40 -25.14 26.51
N LEU A 112 -20.41 -25.91 26.03
CA LEU A 112 -20.63 -27.16 25.31
C LEU A 112 -21.33 -28.21 26.19
N LEU A 113 -20.90 -28.34 27.46
CA LEU A 113 -21.56 -29.23 28.43
C LEU A 113 -23.00 -28.80 28.72
N ALA A 114 -23.29 -27.50 28.78
CA ALA A 114 -24.64 -26.98 28.96
C ALA A 114 -25.53 -27.29 27.75
N ILE A 115 -25.02 -27.07 26.53
CA ILE A 115 -25.72 -27.44 25.28
C ILE A 115 -26.06 -28.93 25.28
N TRP A 116 -25.11 -29.77 25.71
CA TRP A 116 -25.28 -31.21 25.66
C TRP A 116 -26.21 -31.74 26.75
N ARG A 117 -26.00 -31.33 28.02
CA ARG A 117 -26.65 -31.95 29.18
C ARG A 117 -27.85 -31.18 29.72
N ARG A 118 -27.92 -29.87 29.49
CA ARG A 118 -28.91 -28.99 30.16
C ARG A 118 -29.94 -28.40 29.20
N LEU A 119 -29.66 -28.36 27.90
CA LEU A 119 -30.56 -27.77 26.92
C LEU A 119 -31.76 -28.68 26.63
N LYS A 120 -32.95 -28.27 27.09
CA LYS A 120 -34.20 -29.04 26.94
C LYS A 120 -34.81 -28.91 25.54
N GLU A 121 -34.78 -27.71 24.94
CA GLU A 121 -35.43 -27.40 23.66
C GLU A 121 -34.42 -26.91 22.59
N PRO A 122 -33.57 -27.80 22.05
CA PRO A 122 -32.57 -27.40 21.06
C PRO A 122 -33.18 -26.88 19.75
N TRP A 123 -34.43 -27.24 19.44
CA TRP A 123 -35.13 -26.79 18.23
C TRP A 123 -35.46 -25.29 18.27
N ALA A 124 -35.85 -24.75 19.43
CA ALA A 124 -36.19 -23.34 19.59
C ALA A 124 -34.96 -22.46 19.38
N TRP A 125 -33.84 -22.83 20.00
CA TRP A 125 -32.55 -22.18 19.82
C TRP A 125 -32.00 -22.30 18.39
N THR A 126 -32.18 -23.47 17.76
CA THR A 126 -31.85 -23.66 16.34
C THR A 126 -32.62 -22.68 15.46
N SER A 127 -33.94 -22.55 15.70
CA SER A 127 -34.81 -21.69 14.91
C SER A 127 -34.45 -20.22 15.08
N TYR A 128 -34.21 -19.80 16.33
CA TYR A 128 -33.70 -18.47 16.66
C TYR A 128 -32.36 -18.18 15.95
N LEU A 129 -31.38 -19.07 16.06
CA LEU A 129 -30.07 -18.86 15.45
C LEU A 129 -30.12 -18.90 13.93
N ASN A 130 -31.00 -19.67 13.30
CA ASN A 130 -31.19 -19.61 11.85
C ASN A 130 -31.68 -18.20 11.45
N ALA A 131 -32.71 -17.67 12.11
CA ALA A 131 -33.21 -16.33 11.83
C ALA A 131 -32.15 -15.25 12.11
N PHE A 132 -31.48 -15.33 13.25
CA PHE A 132 -30.42 -14.40 13.64
C PHE A 132 -29.24 -14.42 12.66
N SER A 133 -28.77 -15.60 12.27
CA SER A 133 -27.64 -15.74 11.33
C SER A 133 -27.96 -15.28 9.92
N LEU A 134 -29.23 -15.40 9.47
CA LEU A 134 -29.69 -14.80 8.22
C LEU A 134 -29.58 -13.27 8.27
N ILE A 135 -30.00 -12.65 9.38
CA ILE A 135 -29.85 -11.19 9.58
C ILE A 135 -28.38 -10.80 9.61
N LEU A 136 -27.54 -11.54 10.36
CA LEU A 136 -26.10 -11.29 10.45
C LEU A 136 -25.42 -11.29 9.09
N VAL A 137 -25.81 -12.18 8.17
CA VAL A 137 -25.24 -12.23 6.82
C VAL A 137 -25.88 -11.20 5.88
N ALA A 138 -27.18 -10.95 6.01
CA ALA A 138 -27.90 -10.01 5.15
C ALA A 138 -27.39 -8.58 5.28
N LEU A 139 -27.06 -8.13 6.50
CA LEU A 139 -26.56 -6.78 6.76
C LEU A 139 -25.25 -6.45 6.03
N PRO A 140 -24.13 -7.17 6.22
CA PRO A 140 -22.88 -6.89 5.52
C PRO A 140 -22.99 -7.15 4.01
N THR A 141 -23.78 -8.15 3.58
CA THR A 141 -24.01 -8.40 2.15
C THR A 141 -24.75 -7.24 1.50
N GLY A 142 -25.81 -6.75 2.13
CA GLY A 142 -26.57 -5.59 1.67
C GLY A 142 -25.73 -4.32 1.66
N SER A 143 -24.94 -4.09 2.71
CA SER A 143 -23.99 -2.97 2.78
C SER A 143 -22.97 -3.01 1.64
N ALA A 144 -22.32 -4.16 1.42
CA ALA A 144 -21.34 -4.33 0.35
C ALA A 144 -21.97 -4.20 -1.05
N ALA A 145 -23.19 -4.70 -1.24
CA ALA A 145 -23.93 -4.55 -2.50
C ALA A 145 -24.30 -3.09 -2.78
N MET A 146 -24.82 -2.37 -1.78
CA MET A 146 -25.14 -0.95 -1.90
C MET A 146 -23.89 -0.11 -2.20
N ALA A 147 -22.78 -0.37 -1.51
CA ALA A 147 -21.51 0.31 -1.77
C ALA A 147 -21.03 0.10 -3.21
N ARG A 148 -21.10 -1.13 -3.72
CA ARG A 148 -20.75 -1.44 -5.12
C ARG A 148 -21.67 -0.81 -6.15
N MET A 149 -22.98 -0.83 -5.89
CA MET A 149 -23.96 -0.18 -6.77
C MET A 149 -23.75 1.33 -6.81
N GLY A 150 -23.45 1.95 -5.67
CA GLY A 150 -23.08 3.37 -5.58
C GLY A 150 -21.80 3.70 -6.36
N ALA A 151 -20.75 2.90 -6.19
CA ALA A 151 -19.48 3.05 -6.93
C ALA A 151 -19.64 2.88 -8.46
N SER A 152 -20.59 2.04 -8.89
CA SER A 152 -20.89 1.83 -10.31
C SER A 152 -21.79 2.91 -10.91
N ALA A 153 -22.65 3.55 -10.08
CA ALA A 153 -23.58 4.59 -10.51
C ALA A 153 -22.95 5.98 -10.60
N HIS A 154 -21.86 6.23 -9.87
CA HIS A 154 -21.09 7.46 -9.92
C HIS A 154 -19.61 7.13 -10.14
N PRO A 155 -19.11 7.07 -11.39
CA PRO A 155 -17.67 7.04 -11.60
C PRO A 155 -17.10 8.31 -10.95
N SER A 156 -16.34 8.13 -9.87
CA SER A 156 -15.69 9.24 -9.13
C SER A 156 -14.62 9.96 -9.96
N HIS A 157 -14.48 9.61 -11.26
CA HIS A 157 -13.50 10.16 -12.18
C HIS A 157 -14.11 10.71 -13.47
N ARG A 158 -13.75 11.96 -13.78
CA ARG A 158 -14.31 12.72 -14.90
C ARG A 158 -13.52 12.60 -16.21
N ARG A 159 -12.23 12.21 -16.15
CA ARG A 159 -11.34 12.27 -17.32
C ARG A 159 -10.22 11.23 -17.28
N ASN A 160 -10.48 10.04 -17.80
CA ASN A 160 -9.45 8.98 -17.94
C ASN A 160 -9.57 8.28 -19.31
N GLU A 161 -9.65 9.09 -20.38
CA GLU A 161 -9.70 8.63 -21.76
C GLU A 161 -8.30 8.58 -22.39
N ALA A 162 -8.05 7.58 -23.24
CA ALA A 162 -6.82 7.45 -23.99
C ALA A 162 -6.51 8.72 -24.80
N VAL A 163 -5.24 9.07 -24.91
CA VAL A 163 -4.76 10.04 -25.90
C VAL A 163 -4.44 9.28 -27.19
N PRO A 164 -4.92 9.72 -28.37
CA PRO A 164 -4.49 9.15 -29.63
C PRO A 164 -2.99 9.37 -29.83
N LEU A 165 -2.23 8.30 -30.04
CA LEU A 165 -0.78 8.32 -30.21
C LEU A 165 -0.41 7.78 -31.60
N THR A 166 0.58 8.40 -32.23
CA THR A 166 1.19 7.89 -33.47
C THR A 166 2.71 7.84 -33.27
N PRO A 167 3.41 6.71 -33.48
CA PRO A 167 4.85 6.66 -33.27
C PRO A 167 5.59 7.68 -34.14
N ALA A 168 6.17 8.72 -33.51
CA ALA A 168 6.85 9.80 -34.22
C ALA A 168 8.29 9.41 -34.59
N LEU A 169 8.93 8.58 -33.75
CA LEU A 169 10.30 8.13 -33.93
C LEU A 169 10.44 6.87 -34.83
N GLY A 170 9.34 6.37 -35.40
CA GLY A 170 9.31 5.11 -36.17
C GLY A 170 9.63 3.84 -35.35
N LYS A 171 10.03 4.00 -34.09
CA LYS A 171 10.29 2.96 -33.10
C LYS A 171 9.32 3.09 -31.92
N ARG A 172 9.14 1.99 -31.19
CA ARG A 172 8.33 1.89 -29.97
C ARG A 172 9.25 1.43 -28.84
N PRO A 173 10.00 2.35 -28.19
CA PRO A 173 10.91 1.98 -27.12
C PRO A 173 10.12 1.45 -25.92
N ASP A 174 10.75 0.57 -25.13
CA ASP A 174 10.26 0.23 -23.80
C ASP A 174 10.24 1.50 -22.92
N ILE A 175 9.21 1.64 -22.10
CA ILE A 175 9.03 2.77 -21.19
C ILE A 175 9.04 2.24 -19.77
N TYR A 176 10.11 2.54 -19.03
CA TYR A 176 10.23 2.23 -17.61
C TYR A 176 9.83 3.43 -16.77
N TYR A 177 8.83 3.25 -15.90
CA TYR A 177 8.47 4.19 -14.85
C TYR A 177 8.80 3.58 -13.50
N ILE A 178 9.96 3.94 -12.96
CA ILE A 178 10.53 3.42 -11.72
C ILE A 178 10.28 4.46 -10.63
N ILE A 179 9.43 4.11 -9.66
CA ILE A 179 9.08 4.96 -8.52
C ILE A 179 9.79 4.49 -7.27
N LEU A 180 10.49 5.40 -6.58
CA LEU A 180 11.07 5.18 -5.27
C LEU A 180 10.23 5.91 -4.20
N ASP A 181 9.58 5.17 -3.32
CA ASP A 181 8.67 5.72 -2.30
C ASP A 181 9.44 6.50 -1.23
N THR A 182 9.15 7.79 -1.06
CA THR A 182 9.81 8.76 -0.14
C THR A 182 11.26 9.12 -0.44
N TYR A 183 11.82 8.81 -1.61
CA TYR A 183 13.22 9.13 -1.91
C TYR A 183 13.40 10.66 -2.07
N ALA A 184 14.04 11.32 -1.10
CA ALA A 184 14.14 12.77 -1.05
C ALA A 184 15.09 13.37 -2.11
N CYS A 185 14.93 14.67 -2.38
CA CYS A 185 15.86 15.43 -3.19
C CYS A 185 17.25 15.56 -2.53
N ALA A 186 18.25 15.92 -3.33
CA ALA A 186 19.66 15.82 -2.96
C ALA A 186 20.07 16.63 -1.73
N ASP A 187 19.57 17.85 -1.62
CA ASP A 187 19.87 18.74 -0.50
C ASP A 187 19.18 18.28 0.79
N VAL A 188 17.95 17.76 0.73
CA VAL A 188 17.28 17.13 1.87
C VAL A 188 18.05 15.91 2.35
N MET A 189 18.45 15.01 1.44
CA MET A 189 19.27 13.85 1.77
C MET A 189 20.57 14.24 2.49
N LYS A 190 21.26 15.27 1.98
CA LYS A 190 22.51 15.75 2.55
C LYS A 190 22.32 16.43 3.90
N ASN A 191 21.38 17.38 3.98
CA ASN A 191 21.23 18.27 5.12
C ASN A 191 20.49 17.62 6.30
N GLN A 192 19.49 16.77 6.03
CA GLN A 192 18.67 16.17 7.08
C GLN A 192 19.12 14.76 7.48
N PHE A 193 19.70 14.00 6.54
CA PHE A 193 20.06 12.60 6.73
C PHE A 193 21.56 12.32 6.68
N GLY A 194 22.39 13.31 6.28
CA GLY A 194 23.84 13.13 6.16
C GLY A 194 24.23 12.15 5.06
N PHE A 195 23.40 12.00 4.02
CA PHE A 195 23.66 11.17 2.85
C PHE A 195 23.78 12.03 1.60
N ASP A 196 24.98 12.10 1.00
CA ASP A 196 25.18 12.85 -0.25
C ASP A 196 24.96 11.94 -1.46
N ASN A 197 23.79 12.06 -2.10
CA ASN A 197 23.46 11.34 -3.33
C ASN A 197 23.94 12.07 -4.61
N GLY A 198 24.62 13.21 -4.49
CA GLY A 198 25.13 13.99 -5.61
C GLY A 198 26.00 13.19 -6.60
N PRO A 199 26.95 12.36 -6.12
CA PRO A 199 27.74 11.50 -7.00
C PRO A 199 26.89 10.52 -7.84
N PHE A 200 25.78 10.02 -7.30
CA PHE A 200 24.86 9.15 -8.04
C PHE A 200 24.16 9.94 -9.16
N LEU A 201 23.67 11.15 -8.87
CA LEU A 201 23.04 12.00 -9.87
C LEU A 201 24.02 12.39 -11.00
N THR A 202 25.27 12.72 -10.67
CA THR A 202 26.31 12.98 -11.68
C THR A 202 26.58 11.75 -12.56
N ARG A 203 26.58 10.54 -11.99
CA ARG A 203 26.74 9.31 -12.78
C ARG A 203 25.53 9.04 -13.69
N LEU A 204 24.31 9.37 -13.27
CA LEU A 204 23.14 9.33 -14.16
C LEU A 204 23.29 10.31 -15.33
N GLU A 205 23.71 11.56 -15.07
CA GLU A 205 23.98 12.55 -16.12
C GLU A 205 25.06 12.07 -17.11
N GLN A 206 26.14 11.46 -16.61
CA GLN A 206 27.20 10.88 -17.44
C GLN A 206 26.68 9.72 -18.31
N LYS A 207 25.71 8.95 -17.82
CA LYS A 207 25.00 7.91 -18.61
C LYS A 207 23.99 8.52 -19.60
N GLY A 208 23.81 9.83 -19.57
CA GLY A 208 22.99 10.59 -20.50
C GLY A 208 21.61 10.95 -19.97
N PHE A 209 21.29 10.73 -18.69
CA PHE A 209 20.02 11.20 -18.12
C PHE A 209 19.98 12.73 -18.01
N PHE A 210 18.80 13.30 -18.18
CA PHE A 210 18.44 14.61 -17.65
C PHE A 210 18.02 14.47 -16.19
N VAL A 211 18.58 15.28 -15.29
CA VAL A 211 18.23 15.30 -13.86
C VAL A 211 17.54 16.61 -13.53
N ALA A 212 16.24 16.57 -13.22
CA ALA A 212 15.49 17.75 -12.80
C ALA A 212 15.80 18.08 -11.33
N ARG A 213 16.88 18.83 -11.10
CA ARG A 213 17.49 19.05 -9.77
C ARG A 213 16.61 19.83 -8.78
N GLN A 214 15.55 20.48 -9.26
CA GLN A 214 14.60 21.27 -8.47
C GLN A 214 13.16 20.74 -8.60
N SER A 215 13.02 19.45 -8.92
CA SER A 215 11.72 18.81 -9.07
C SER A 215 11.01 18.66 -7.72
N THR A 216 9.69 18.85 -7.76
CA THR A 216 8.80 18.63 -6.62
C THR A 216 7.62 17.74 -7.01
N ALA A 217 7.10 16.97 -6.06
CA ALA A 217 5.87 16.20 -6.26
C ALA A 217 4.67 17.13 -6.44
N ASN A 218 3.68 16.73 -7.24
CA ASN A 218 2.45 17.52 -7.34
C ASN A 218 1.51 17.32 -6.15
N TYR A 219 1.62 16.17 -5.45
CA TYR A 219 0.82 15.82 -4.27
C TYR A 219 1.69 15.17 -3.20
N CYS A 220 1.38 15.41 -1.93
CA CYS A 220 2.21 14.98 -0.80
C CYS A 220 1.97 13.53 -0.32
N GLN A 221 1.13 12.75 -0.98
CA GLN A 221 0.80 11.36 -0.59
C GLN A 221 0.90 10.43 -1.81
N THR A 222 1.47 9.23 -1.63
CA THR A 222 1.75 8.24 -2.69
C THR A 222 0.57 8.04 -3.64
N ARG A 223 -0.61 7.70 -3.11
CA ARG A 223 -1.80 7.42 -3.91
C ARG A 223 -2.19 8.61 -4.79
N LEU A 224 -2.16 9.82 -4.25
CA LEU A 224 -2.51 11.05 -4.97
C LEU A 224 -1.48 11.38 -6.06
N SER A 225 -0.19 11.26 -5.74
CA SER A 225 0.92 11.53 -6.66
C SER A 225 0.92 10.56 -7.84
N LEU A 226 0.70 9.27 -7.58
CA LEU A 226 0.59 8.24 -8.63
C LEU A 226 -0.66 8.42 -9.48
N CYS A 227 -1.82 8.72 -8.88
CA CYS A 227 -3.05 9.02 -9.63
C CYS A 227 -2.85 10.22 -10.58
N SER A 228 -2.14 11.26 -10.15
CA SER A 228 -1.88 12.43 -11.01
C SER A 228 -0.88 12.13 -12.12
N SER A 229 0.29 11.57 -11.78
CA SER A 229 1.36 11.31 -12.75
C SER A 229 0.95 10.31 -13.84
N LEU A 230 0.36 9.15 -13.47
CA LEU A 230 -0.05 8.12 -14.44
C LEU A 230 -1.19 8.57 -15.38
N ASN A 231 -1.92 9.64 -15.01
CA ASN A 231 -2.97 10.24 -15.82
C ASN A 231 -2.59 11.61 -16.40
N PHE A 232 -1.36 12.06 -16.12
CA PHE A 232 -0.76 13.32 -16.58
C PHE A 232 -1.69 14.55 -16.46
N ASP A 233 -2.47 14.61 -15.38
CA ASP A 233 -3.34 15.74 -15.06
C ASP A 233 -3.51 15.90 -13.55
N TYR A 234 -3.99 17.07 -13.14
CA TYR A 234 -4.29 17.36 -11.75
C TYR A 234 -5.53 16.60 -11.28
N LEU A 235 -5.52 16.12 -10.03
CA LEU A 235 -6.64 15.40 -9.43
C LEU A 235 -7.94 16.20 -9.47
N GLN A 236 -7.88 17.54 -9.33
CA GLN A 236 -9.03 18.43 -9.47
C GLN A 236 -9.74 18.29 -10.84
N ALA A 237 -9.04 17.85 -11.88
CA ALA A 237 -9.60 17.56 -13.21
C ALA A 237 -9.96 16.08 -13.40
N LEU A 238 -9.36 15.18 -12.60
CA LEU A 238 -9.54 13.74 -12.72
C LEU A 238 -10.69 13.23 -11.86
N ILE A 239 -10.99 13.85 -10.72
CA ILE A 239 -11.98 13.39 -9.74
C ILE A 239 -13.24 14.24 -9.72
N ASP A 240 -14.33 13.70 -9.18
CA ASP A 240 -15.54 14.49 -8.89
C ASP A 240 -15.26 15.50 -7.76
N PRO A 241 -15.48 16.81 -7.93
CA PRO A 241 -15.36 17.81 -6.87
C PRO A 241 -16.26 17.56 -5.65
N ALA A 242 -17.29 16.71 -5.78
CA ALA A 242 -18.10 16.26 -4.66
C ALA A 242 -17.43 15.14 -3.83
N ALA A 243 -16.41 14.47 -4.36
CA ALA A 243 -15.69 13.41 -3.66
C ALA A 243 -14.97 13.97 -2.43
N ARG A 244 -15.03 13.22 -1.32
CA ARG A 244 -14.46 13.62 -0.03
C ARG A 244 -13.40 12.64 0.49
N ASP A 245 -13.40 11.41 0.00
CA ASP A 245 -12.48 10.37 0.40
C ASP A 245 -11.81 9.73 -0.83
N LEU A 246 -10.85 8.83 -0.58
CA LEU A 246 -10.09 8.17 -1.64
C LEU A 246 -10.86 7.02 -2.31
N THR A 247 -12.16 6.88 -2.05
CA THR A 247 -12.98 5.80 -2.59
C THR A 247 -13.01 5.88 -4.11
N GLY A 248 -12.83 4.71 -4.74
CA GLY A 248 -12.85 4.61 -6.19
C GLY A 248 -11.62 5.18 -6.90
N MET A 249 -10.58 5.67 -6.20
CA MET A 249 -9.35 6.19 -6.85
C MET A 249 -8.38 5.12 -7.36
N THR A 250 -8.45 3.89 -6.86
CA THR A 250 -7.52 2.80 -7.24
C THR A 250 -7.46 2.53 -8.75
N PRO A 251 -8.57 2.58 -9.52
CA PRO A 251 -8.56 2.50 -10.98
C PRO A 251 -7.74 3.59 -11.69
N LEU A 252 -7.53 4.77 -11.08
CA LEU A 252 -6.62 5.78 -11.66
C LEU A 252 -5.15 5.33 -11.65
N ILE A 253 -4.79 4.31 -10.87
CA ILE A 253 -3.45 3.71 -10.90
C ILE A 253 -3.46 2.46 -11.79
N GLY A 254 -4.41 1.52 -11.59
CA GLY A 254 -4.44 0.24 -12.30
C GLY A 254 -4.94 0.29 -13.75
N GLU A 255 -5.86 1.21 -14.07
CA GLU A 255 -6.47 1.42 -15.39
C GLU A 255 -6.19 2.85 -15.89
N ASN A 256 -4.97 3.30 -15.62
CA ASN A 256 -4.56 4.67 -15.87
C ASN A 256 -4.53 5.05 -17.36
N ARG A 257 -4.43 6.37 -17.60
CA ARG A 257 -4.46 6.96 -18.93
C ARG A 257 -3.27 6.59 -19.80
N ILE A 258 -2.07 6.44 -19.21
CA ILE A 258 -0.88 6.07 -19.99
C ILE A 258 -1.02 4.66 -20.59
N ILE A 259 -1.48 3.67 -19.81
CA ILE A 259 -1.74 2.31 -20.30
C ILE A 259 -2.81 2.34 -21.39
N LYS A 260 -3.93 3.05 -21.16
CA LYS A 260 -5.01 3.18 -22.15
C LYS A 260 -4.53 3.80 -23.47
N SER A 261 -3.58 4.73 -23.42
CA SER A 261 -3.03 5.40 -24.59
C SER A 261 -2.02 4.52 -25.35
N LEU A 262 -1.24 3.70 -24.64
CA LEU A 262 -0.20 2.86 -25.23
C LEU A 262 -0.72 1.50 -25.75
N ARG A 263 -1.78 0.94 -25.14
CA ARG A 263 -2.36 -0.36 -25.54
C ARG A 263 -2.69 -0.46 -27.05
N PRO A 264 -3.33 0.54 -27.70
CA PRO A 264 -3.60 0.49 -29.13
C PRO A 264 -2.34 0.38 -30.02
N LEU A 265 -1.18 0.77 -29.50
CA LEU A 265 0.10 0.66 -30.20
C LEU A 265 0.80 -0.70 -29.98
N GLY A 266 0.15 -1.63 -29.27
CA GLY A 266 0.66 -2.97 -28.99
C GLY A 266 1.52 -3.08 -27.73
N TYR A 267 1.53 -2.06 -26.87
CA TYR A 267 2.30 -2.10 -25.62
C TYR A 267 1.72 -3.11 -24.63
N LYS A 268 2.60 -3.85 -23.94
CA LYS A 268 2.27 -4.68 -22.78
C LYS A 268 2.44 -3.90 -21.49
N TYR A 269 1.46 -3.98 -20.61
CA TYR A 269 1.57 -3.44 -19.26
C TYR A 269 2.28 -4.44 -18.34
N VAL A 270 3.43 -4.04 -17.82
CA VAL A 270 4.22 -4.80 -16.86
C VAL A 270 4.14 -4.11 -15.49
N SER A 271 3.84 -4.88 -14.44
CA SER A 271 3.79 -4.38 -13.06
C SER A 271 4.43 -5.36 -12.08
N PHE A 272 4.85 -4.85 -10.94
CA PHE A 272 5.46 -5.62 -9.86
C PHE A 272 4.64 -5.51 -8.58
N SER A 273 4.61 -6.57 -7.76
CA SER A 273 4.07 -6.49 -6.41
C SER A 273 4.95 -5.59 -5.54
N SER A 274 4.40 -4.44 -5.15
CA SER A 274 5.06 -3.47 -4.27
C SER A 274 4.86 -3.79 -2.78
N GLY A 275 3.77 -4.48 -2.43
CA GLY A 275 3.30 -4.62 -1.05
C GLY A 275 2.42 -3.47 -0.56
N TYR A 276 2.05 -2.53 -1.45
CA TYR A 276 1.14 -1.43 -1.20
C TYR A 276 -0.09 -1.57 -2.10
N ASP A 277 -1.23 -1.89 -1.48
CA ASP A 277 -2.45 -2.37 -2.15
C ASP A 277 -2.90 -1.50 -3.35
N PRO A 278 -2.88 -0.14 -3.30
CA PRO A 278 -3.24 0.69 -4.45
C PRO A 278 -2.38 0.49 -5.70
N THR A 279 -1.20 -0.10 -5.57
CA THR A 279 -0.24 -0.39 -6.65
C THR A 279 -0.11 -1.89 -6.95
N GLU A 280 -0.96 -2.72 -6.35
CA GLU A 280 -1.06 -4.13 -6.70
C GLU A 280 -1.94 -4.30 -7.94
N HIS A 281 -1.35 -4.73 -9.06
CA HIS A 281 -2.02 -4.84 -10.34
C HIS A 281 -1.94 -6.26 -10.92
N PRO A 282 -2.62 -7.24 -10.30
CA PRO A 282 -2.65 -8.61 -10.81
C PRO A 282 -3.30 -8.76 -12.18
N ALA A 283 -4.01 -7.74 -12.67
CA ALA A 283 -4.60 -7.67 -14.00
C ALA A 283 -3.66 -7.10 -15.09
N ALA A 284 -2.41 -6.74 -14.74
CA ALA A 284 -1.41 -6.37 -15.74
C ALA A 284 -1.12 -7.53 -16.70
N ASP A 285 -0.68 -7.23 -17.93
CA ASP A 285 -0.39 -8.27 -18.91
C ASP A 285 0.78 -9.15 -18.43
N VAL A 286 1.73 -8.57 -17.70
CA VAL A 286 2.77 -9.27 -16.94
C VAL A 286 2.83 -8.73 -15.52
N TYR A 287 2.58 -9.58 -14.53
CA TYR A 287 2.62 -9.20 -13.11
C TYR A 287 3.62 -10.08 -12.34
N LEU A 288 4.72 -9.45 -11.91
CA LEU A 288 5.87 -10.11 -11.31
C LEU A 288 5.85 -9.97 -9.78
N ARG A 289 6.17 -11.06 -9.07
CA ARG A 289 6.15 -11.12 -7.60
C ARG A 289 7.03 -12.25 -7.06
N PRO A 290 7.64 -12.10 -5.87
CA PRO A 290 8.49 -13.14 -5.29
C PRO A 290 7.71 -14.39 -4.86
N ARG A 291 6.45 -14.22 -4.42
CA ARG A 291 5.58 -15.31 -3.93
C ARG A 291 4.14 -15.07 -4.39
N LYS A 292 3.31 -16.13 -4.45
CA LYS A 292 1.85 -15.96 -4.57
C LYS A 292 1.35 -15.28 -3.28
N PRO A 293 0.70 -14.11 -3.34
CA PRO A 293 0.43 -13.31 -2.17
C PRO A 293 -0.79 -13.86 -1.43
N MET A 294 -0.66 -13.88 -0.12
CA MET A 294 -1.80 -13.73 0.77
C MET A 294 -2.11 -12.23 0.80
N THR A 295 -3.31 -11.83 0.40
CA THR A 295 -3.69 -10.40 0.29
C THR A 295 -3.82 -9.75 1.67
N ALA A 296 -3.90 -8.42 1.75
CA ALA A 296 -4.17 -7.74 3.02
C ALA A 296 -5.45 -8.27 3.67
N PHE A 297 -6.49 -8.47 2.87
CA PHE A 297 -7.74 -9.09 3.28
C PHE A 297 -7.53 -10.50 3.87
N HIS A 298 -6.81 -11.40 3.18
CA HIS A 298 -6.55 -12.75 3.71
C HIS A 298 -5.74 -12.72 5.01
N ARG A 299 -4.77 -11.79 5.13
CA ARG A 299 -3.99 -11.61 6.35
C ARG A 299 -4.85 -11.16 7.52
N MET A 300 -5.68 -10.13 7.33
CA MET A 300 -6.61 -9.64 8.35
C MET A 300 -7.55 -10.77 8.78
N LEU A 301 -8.10 -11.51 7.82
CA LEU A 301 -9.00 -12.61 8.10
C LEU A 301 -8.34 -13.73 8.91
N ILE A 302 -7.12 -14.13 8.55
CA ILE A 302 -6.38 -15.15 9.32
C ILE A 302 -6.01 -14.62 10.70
N GLY A 303 -5.65 -13.35 10.81
CA GLY A 303 -5.33 -12.66 12.06
C GLY A 303 -6.47 -12.72 13.07
N MET A 304 -7.73 -12.69 12.63
CA MET A 304 -8.92 -12.86 13.48
C MET A 304 -9.02 -14.25 14.14
N THR A 305 -8.23 -15.23 13.68
CA THR A 305 -8.38 -16.64 14.04
C THR A 305 -7.13 -17.21 14.73
N PRO A 306 -7.26 -18.32 15.49
CA PRO A 306 -6.11 -19.02 16.01
C PRO A 306 -5.19 -19.62 14.94
N MET A 307 -5.60 -19.67 13.67
CA MET A 307 -4.71 -20.18 12.60
C MET A 307 -3.45 -19.35 12.48
N TRP A 308 -3.51 -18.05 12.81
CA TRP A 308 -2.32 -17.21 12.87
C TRP A 308 -1.24 -17.82 13.76
N VAL A 309 -1.61 -18.51 14.86
CA VAL A 309 -0.72 -19.24 15.80
C VAL A 309 -0.14 -20.53 15.19
N MET A 310 -0.84 -21.16 14.26
CA MET A 310 -0.39 -22.38 13.56
C MET A 310 0.49 -22.08 12.35
N MET A 311 0.51 -20.85 11.84
CA MET A 311 1.46 -20.38 10.82
C MET A 311 2.87 -20.22 11.42
N THR A 312 3.48 -21.33 11.86
CA THR A 312 4.69 -21.36 12.70
C THR A 312 6.00 -21.15 11.95
N LYS A 313 6.00 -21.12 10.60
CA LYS A 313 7.20 -20.71 9.86
C LYS A 313 7.42 -19.22 10.12
N ALA A 314 8.53 -18.89 10.80
CA ALA A 314 8.95 -17.52 11.06
C ALA A 314 8.86 -16.64 9.79
N ASP A 315 9.27 -17.21 8.65
CA ASP A 315 9.22 -16.57 7.33
C ASP A 315 7.83 -16.17 6.84
N THR A 316 6.75 -16.75 7.38
CA THR A 316 5.37 -16.41 6.98
C THR A 316 4.74 -15.31 7.82
N ARG A 317 5.32 -15.00 9.00
CA ARG A 317 4.88 -13.93 9.89
C ARG A 317 5.77 -12.70 9.84
N ASP A 318 6.97 -12.83 9.28
CA ASP A 318 7.94 -11.75 9.22
C ASP A 318 7.65 -10.81 8.05
N PHE A 319 6.77 -9.83 8.30
CA PHE A 319 6.43 -8.79 7.33
C PHE A 319 7.62 -7.94 6.91
N PHE A 320 8.65 -7.80 7.75
CA PHE A 320 9.85 -7.08 7.39
C PHE A 320 10.67 -7.88 6.36
N ALA A 321 10.82 -9.19 6.55
CA ALA A 321 11.45 -10.06 5.57
C ALA A 321 10.70 -10.03 4.22
N PHE A 322 9.36 -10.00 4.23
CA PHE A 322 8.58 -9.86 3.01
C PHE A 322 8.79 -8.52 2.29
N SER A 323 8.88 -7.41 3.04
CA SER A 323 9.20 -6.09 2.48
C SER A 323 10.59 -6.10 1.81
N ARG A 324 11.58 -6.70 2.49
CA ARG A 324 12.94 -6.88 1.94
C ARG A 324 12.93 -7.73 0.67
N GLU A 325 12.30 -8.89 0.72
CA GLU A 325 12.21 -9.83 -0.41
C GLU A 325 11.56 -9.17 -1.63
N ARG A 326 10.46 -8.42 -1.47
CA ARG A 326 9.83 -7.68 -2.57
C ARG A 326 10.76 -6.63 -3.16
N THR A 327 11.36 -5.78 -2.34
CA THR A 327 12.28 -4.73 -2.81
C THR A 327 13.42 -5.32 -3.64
N LEU A 328 14.08 -6.36 -3.12
CA LEU A 328 15.15 -7.05 -3.83
C LEU A 328 14.66 -7.75 -5.10
N PHE A 329 13.48 -8.37 -5.05
CA PHE A 329 12.89 -9.03 -6.20
C PHE A 329 12.65 -8.05 -7.36
N VAL A 330 12.07 -6.88 -7.11
CA VAL A 330 11.84 -5.86 -8.14
C VAL A 330 13.16 -5.40 -8.75
N LEU A 331 14.14 -5.01 -7.91
CA LEU A 331 15.45 -4.55 -8.38
C LEU A 331 16.18 -5.62 -9.22
N ASN A 332 16.09 -6.88 -8.82
CA ASN A 332 16.79 -7.97 -9.53
C ASN A 332 16.17 -8.35 -10.87
N HIS A 333 14.83 -8.23 -11.00
CA HIS A 333 14.05 -8.70 -12.16
C HIS A 333 13.58 -7.56 -13.08
N LEU A 334 13.72 -6.29 -12.70
CA LEU A 334 13.48 -5.15 -13.59
C LEU A 334 14.24 -5.26 -14.94
N PRO A 335 15.51 -5.70 -14.96
CA PRO A 335 16.23 -5.91 -16.23
C PRO A 335 15.71 -7.08 -17.06
N ASP A 336 14.97 -8.04 -16.48
CA ASP A 336 14.43 -9.18 -17.23
C ASP A 336 13.31 -8.80 -18.20
N ILE A 337 12.73 -7.60 -18.03
CA ILE A 337 11.70 -7.06 -18.92
C ILE A 337 12.23 -6.90 -20.35
N THR A 338 13.53 -6.68 -20.53
CA THR A 338 14.20 -6.61 -21.84
C THR A 338 14.06 -7.88 -22.69
N LYS A 339 13.63 -8.99 -22.08
CA LYS A 339 13.37 -10.28 -22.74
C LYS A 339 11.96 -10.38 -23.33
N ILE A 340 11.07 -9.43 -23.04
CA ILE A 340 9.72 -9.38 -23.59
C ILE A 340 9.81 -8.83 -25.02
N PRO A 341 9.30 -9.54 -26.05
CA PRO A 341 9.47 -9.12 -27.43
C PRO A 341 8.56 -7.95 -27.84
N GLU A 342 7.41 -7.79 -27.19
CA GLU A 342 6.54 -6.63 -27.39
C GLU A 342 7.03 -5.40 -26.64
N PRO A 343 6.78 -4.17 -27.13
CA PRO A 343 7.11 -2.96 -26.38
C PRO A 343 6.36 -2.94 -25.06
N THR A 344 7.01 -2.50 -24.00
CA THR A 344 6.47 -2.53 -22.64
C THR A 344 6.28 -1.15 -22.05
N PHE A 345 5.22 -0.99 -21.27
CA PHE A 345 5.12 0.05 -20.25
C PHE A 345 5.28 -0.64 -18.90
N THR A 346 6.43 -0.43 -18.27
CA THR A 346 6.79 -1.05 -17.00
C THR A 346 6.60 -0.07 -15.87
N PHE A 347 5.64 -0.34 -14.99
CA PHE A 347 5.44 0.41 -13.76
C PHE A 347 6.01 -0.38 -12.57
N ALA A 348 7.08 0.14 -11.98
CA ALA A 348 7.72 -0.45 -10.80
C ALA A 348 7.67 0.52 -9.63
N HIS A 349 6.71 0.30 -8.72
CA HIS A 349 6.64 1.00 -7.45
C HIS A 349 7.45 0.27 -6.39
N ILE A 350 8.59 0.85 -6.01
CA ILE A 350 9.50 0.33 -4.99
C ILE A 350 9.22 1.08 -3.69
N LEU A 351 8.69 0.37 -2.69
CA LEU A 351 8.27 0.92 -1.38
C LEU A 351 9.45 1.34 -0.48
N CYS A 352 10.60 1.65 -1.07
CA CYS A 352 11.86 1.95 -0.40
C CYS A 352 12.33 3.31 -0.95
N PRO A 353 12.84 4.24 -0.12
CA PRO A 353 13.26 4.06 1.27
C PRO A 353 12.20 4.27 2.36
N HIS A 354 10.89 4.26 2.05
CA HIS A 354 9.80 4.42 3.02
C HIS A 354 9.95 3.49 4.26
N PRO A 355 9.62 3.96 5.48
CA PRO A 355 9.66 3.12 6.69
C PRO A 355 8.69 1.91 6.64
N PRO A 356 8.96 0.81 7.36
CA PRO A 356 10.04 0.64 8.32
C PRO A 356 11.39 0.44 7.63
N PHE A 357 12.46 0.91 8.27
CA PHE A 357 13.82 0.71 7.77
C PHE A 357 14.27 -0.72 8.02
N VAL A 358 14.45 -1.46 6.94
CA VAL A 358 14.76 -2.90 6.97
C VAL A 358 16.12 -3.21 6.37
N PHE A 359 16.73 -2.28 5.62
CA PHE A 359 18.07 -2.42 5.04
C PHE A 359 19.11 -1.53 5.72
N GLY A 360 20.24 -2.13 6.08
CA GLY A 360 21.46 -1.37 6.38
C GLY A 360 22.22 -0.96 5.10
N GLU A 361 23.37 -0.30 5.24
CA GLU A 361 24.07 0.38 4.11
C GLU A 361 24.62 -0.57 3.04
N GLN A 362 24.83 -1.83 3.39
CA GLN A 362 25.29 -2.90 2.50
C GLN A 362 24.18 -3.91 2.21
N GLY A 363 22.94 -3.60 2.61
CA GLY A 363 21.79 -4.47 2.43
C GLY A 363 21.58 -5.49 3.54
N GLU A 364 22.33 -5.41 4.64
CA GLU A 364 22.14 -6.23 5.82
C GLU A 364 20.72 -6.08 6.39
N ASP A 365 20.21 -7.14 7.03
CA ASP A 365 18.88 -7.14 7.65
C ASP A 365 18.92 -6.46 9.02
N ILE A 366 18.43 -5.23 9.07
CA ILE A 366 18.30 -4.43 10.30
C ILE A 366 16.86 -4.36 10.81
N SER A 367 15.99 -5.25 10.32
CA SER A 367 14.56 -5.13 10.55
C SER A 367 14.22 -5.10 12.04
N PRO A 368 13.38 -4.15 12.50
CA PRO A 368 13.05 -3.98 13.91
C PRO A 368 11.99 -5.02 14.35
N ARG A 369 12.32 -6.31 14.29
CA ARG A 369 11.39 -7.44 14.58
C ARG A 369 10.78 -7.44 15.98
N ARG A 370 11.30 -6.62 16.89
CA ARG A 370 10.70 -6.38 18.22
C ARG A 370 9.50 -5.42 18.17
N ARG A 371 9.23 -4.80 17.03
CA ARG A 371 8.15 -3.82 16.80
C ARG A 371 7.15 -4.39 15.79
N LEU A 372 5.91 -3.91 15.84
CA LEU A 372 4.90 -4.22 14.83
C LEU A 372 5.31 -3.63 13.47
N PHE A 373 5.01 -4.36 12.39
CA PHE A 373 5.15 -3.84 11.04
C PHE A 373 4.05 -2.80 10.77
N SER A 374 4.44 -1.64 10.27
CA SER A 374 3.55 -0.52 10.01
C SER A 374 4.10 0.31 8.86
N LEU A 375 3.23 0.73 7.95
CA LEU A 375 3.54 1.73 6.92
C LEU A 375 3.17 3.15 7.40
N ALA A 376 3.14 3.39 8.71
CA ALA A 376 2.96 4.72 9.25
C ALA A 376 4.14 5.63 8.85
N ASP A 377 3.82 6.88 8.54
CA ASP A 377 4.78 7.88 8.09
C ASP A 377 4.63 9.18 8.90
N GLY A 378 5.58 10.11 8.80
CA GLY A 378 5.53 11.38 9.50
C GLY A 378 5.46 11.28 11.02
N ASP A 379 4.69 12.17 11.64
CA ASP A 379 4.45 12.20 13.09
C ASP A 379 3.74 10.94 13.62
N ARG A 380 3.04 10.16 12.77
CA ARG A 380 2.50 8.84 13.17
C ARG A 380 3.62 7.80 13.34
N TYR A 381 4.64 7.83 12.49
CA TYR A 381 5.83 7.00 12.71
C TYR A 381 6.54 7.41 14.00
N ALA A 382 6.69 8.72 14.25
CA ALA A 382 7.32 9.23 15.47
C ALA A 382 6.62 8.72 16.74
N GLN A 383 5.29 8.73 16.77
CA GLN A 383 4.49 8.20 17.89
C GLN A 383 4.76 6.71 18.14
N GLN A 384 4.97 5.92 17.09
CA GLN A 384 5.18 4.48 17.20
C GLN A 384 6.63 4.09 17.51
N TYR A 385 7.62 4.83 17.01
CA TYR A 385 9.04 4.43 17.03
C TYR A 385 9.94 5.35 17.88
N ASN A 386 9.43 6.51 18.29
CA ASN A 386 9.96 7.49 19.27
C ASN A 386 11.46 7.85 19.14
N SER A 387 11.96 8.12 17.92
CA SER A 387 13.35 8.60 17.75
C SER A 387 13.59 9.29 16.40
N ALA A 388 13.77 10.61 16.41
CA ALA A 388 14.24 11.37 15.26
C ALA A 388 15.61 10.89 14.77
N ALA A 389 16.52 10.60 15.71
CA ALA A 389 17.84 10.06 15.40
C ALA A 389 17.76 8.68 14.75
N GLY A 390 16.87 7.81 15.24
CA GLY A 390 16.59 6.51 14.66
C GLY A 390 15.99 6.59 13.26
N TYR A 391 15.08 7.53 13.00
CA TYR A 391 14.58 7.78 11.64
C TYR A 391 15.72 8.23 10.72
N ARG A 392 16.52 9.22 11.14
CA ARG A 392 17.66 9.71 10.34
C ARG A 392 18.64 8.60 9.98
N ASP A 393 19.06 7.81 10.97
CA ASP A 393 20.00 6.71 10.76
C ASP A 393 19.40 5.62 9.85
N GLY A 394 18.16 5.19 10.12
CA GLY A 394 17.48 4.18 9.31
C GLY A 394 17.29 4.63 7.86
N TYR A 395 16.81 5.85 7.64
CA TYR A 395 16.61 6.43 6.31
C TYR A 395 17.94 6.56 5.55
N ARG A 396 19.00 7.06 6.21
CA ARG A 396 20.35 7.14 5.62
C ARG A 396 20.84 5.78 5.15
N LYS A 397 20.80 4.77 6.02
CA LYS A 397 21.32 3.43 5.73
C LYS A 397 20.56 2.78 4.57
N GLN A 398 19.23 2.81 4.65
CA GLN A 398 18.35 2.23 3.64
C GLN A 398 18.48 2.96 2.29
N SER A 399 18.54 4.29 2.28
CA SER A 399 18.73 5.09 1.06
C SER A 399 20.11 4.85 0.43
N THR A 400 21.16 4.69 1.25
CA THR A 400 22.51 4.36 0.76
C THR A 400 22.53 3.04 0.00
N PHE A 401 21.90 2.00 0.57
CA PHE A 401 21.78 0.70 -0.08
C PHE A 401 20.93 0.79 -1.36
N LEU A 402 19.73 1.38 -1.26
CA LEU A 402 18.81 1.50 -2.39
C LEU A 402 19.45 2.24 -3.56
N THR A 403 20.17 3.33 -3.32
CA THR A 403 20.86 4.11 -4.37
C THR A 403 21.81 3.25 -5.18
N LYS A 404 22.64 2.43 -4.50
CA LYS A 404 23.56 1.50 -5.18
C LYS A 404 22.81 0.47 -6.02
N GLN A 405 21.73 -0.09 -5.48
CA GLN A 405 20.94 -1.10 -6.20
C GLN A 405 20.19 -0.52 -7.39
N VAL A 406 19.64 0.68 -7.28
CA VAL A 406 18.96 1.38 -8.38
C VAL A 406 19.95 1.70 -9.48
N GLU A 407 21.13 2.21 -9.15
CA GLU A 407 22.20 2.45 -10.12
C GLU A 407 22.56 1.16 -10.87
N HIS A 408 22.82 0.07 -10.15
CA HIS A 408 23.13 -1.22 -10.76
C HIS A 408 21.98 -1.77 -11.62
N THR A 409 20.74 -1.55 -11.20
CA THR A 409 19.54 -1.96 -11.96
C THR A 409 19.43 -1.20 -13.27
N ILE A 410 19.61 0.13 -13.25
CA ILE A 410 19.60 0.97 -14.45
C ILE A 410 20.72 0.58 -15.40
N GLU A 411 21.92 0.32 -14.89
CA GLU A 411 23.05 -0.17 -15.70
C GLU A 411 22.72 -1.47 -16.42
N ARG A 412 22.09 -2.42 -15.73
CA ARG A 412 21.67 -3.69 -16.33
C ARG A 412 20.57 -3.48 -17.38
N ILE A 413 19.58 -2.63 -17.13
CA ILE A 413 18.55 -2.30 -18.13
C ILE A 413 19.21 -1.75 -19.39
N LEU A 414 20.04 -0.71 -19.27
CA LEU A 414 20.70 -0.08 -20.42
C LEU A 414 21.63 -1.04 -21.16
N ALA A 415 22.31 -1.95 -20.46
CA ALA A 415 23.22 -2.92 -21.06
C ALA A 415 22.53 -4.09 -21.77
N THR A 416 21.27 -4.40 -21.41
CA THR A 416 20.55 -5.58 -21.93
C THR A 416 19.38 -5.23 -22.84
N SER A 417 18.96 -3.96 -22.90
CA SER A 417 17.88 -3.52 -23.78
C SER A 417 18.31 -3.65 -25.26
N PRO A 418 17.55 -4.39 -26.10
CA PRO A 418 17.88 -4.52 -27.52
C PRO A 418 17.86 -3.19 -28.28
N GLU A 419 16.98 -2.28 -27.85
CA GLU A 419 16.87 -0.90 -28.31
C GLU A 419 16.93 0.03 -27.09
N PRO A 420 17.51 1.24 -27.18
CA PRO A 420 17.56 2.14 -26.04
C PRO A 420 16.14 2.47 -25.54
N PRO A 421 15.87 2.31 -24.22
CA PRO A 421 14.54 2.54 -23.67
C PRO A 421 14.31 4.02 -23.32
N VAL A 422 13.08 4.35 -22.93
CA VAL A 422 12.78 5.53 -22.12
C VAL A 422 12.76 5.11 -20.65
N ILE A 423 13.51 5.81 -19.79
CA ILE A 423 13.51 5.56 -18.34
C ILE A 423 13.13 6.85 -17.61
N ILE A 424 12.12 6.76 -16.76
CA ILE A 424 11.75 7.78 -15.78
C ILE A 424 12.04 7.18 -14.40
N LEU A 425 13.05 7.72 -13.71
CA LEU A 425 13.35 7.43 -12.31
C LEU A 425 12.86 8.60 -11.46
N GLN A 426 11.85 8.37 -10.63
CA GLN A 426 11.16 9.44 -9.93
C GLN A 426 10.77 9.00 -8.51
N SER A 427 10.62 9.93 -7.57
CA SER A 427 9.91 9.66 -6.31
C SER A 427 8.44 10.05 -6.44
N ASP A 428 7.58 9.39 -5.68
CA ASP A 428 6.19 9.81 -5.53
C ASP A 428 6.07 11.09 -4.69
N HIS A 429 6.82 11.18 -3.61
CA HIS A 429 7.06 12.35 -2.75
C HIS A 429 8.40 12.21 -2.00
N GLY A 430 8.75 13.21 -1.19
CA GLY A 430 9.96 13.23 -0.38
C GLY A 430 9.81 12.46 0.95
N SER A 431 10.79 12.64 1.83
CA SER A 431 10.84 12.00 3.16
C SER A 431 9.85 12.63 4.15
N ALA A 432 9.82 12.13 5.38
CA ALA A 432 8.80 12.48 6.36
C ALA A 432 9.34 12.67 7.79
N LEU A 433 10.61 13.06 7.93
CA LEU A 433 11.21 13.37 9.23
C LEU A 433 10.45 14.52 9.92
N PHE A 434 10.08 15.57 9.20
CA PHE A 434 9.33 16.73 9.69
C PHE A 434 7.96 16.86 9.00
N HIS A 435 7.34 15.72 8.67
CA HIS A 435 5.97 15.71 8.13
C HIS A 435 4.94 15.53 9.24
N HIS A 436 4.01 16.47 9.34
CA HIS A 436 2.81 16.34 10.15
C HIS A 436 1.62 16.01 9.24
N VAL A 437 1.07 14.80 9.39
CA VAL A 437 0.11 14.25 8.43
C VAL A 437 -1.21 15.00 8.37
N ASP A 438 -1.54 15.78 9.40
CA ASP A 438 -2.79 16.56 9.51
C ASP A 438 -2.55 18.06 9.78
N ASP A 439 -1.32 18.56 9.58
CA ASP A 439 -0.97 19.97 9.83
C ASP A 439 0.08 20.49 8.83
N VAL A 440 -0.36 21.30 7.87
CA VAL A 440 0.49 21.87 6.80
C VAL A 440 1.48 22.92 7.33
N ASP A 441 1.14 23.61 8.42
CA ASP A 441 1.96 24.69 8.97
C ASP A 441 3.08 24.15 9.85
N LYS A 442 2.91 22.94 10.40
CA LYS A 442 3.98 22.19 11.06
C LYS A 442 4.77 21.28 10.13
N THR A 443 4.41 21.16 8.86
CA THR A 443 5.15 20.31 7.91
C THR A 443 6.31 21.07 7.25
N ASP A 444 7.50 20.47 7.21
CA ASP A 444 8.53 20.87 6.26
C ASP A 444 8.10 20.44 4.84
N LEU A 445 7.53 21.40 4.11
CA LEU A 445 7.05 21.14 2.75
C LEU A 445 8.19 20.85 1.78
N HIS A 446 9.37 21.45 1.97
CA HIS A 446 10.49 21.22 1.08
C HIS A 446 10.98 19.77 1.24
N GLU A 447 11.09 19.30 2.48
CA GLU A 447 11.36 17.88 2.75
C GLU A 447 10.31 16.97 2.12
N ARG A 448 9.02 17.24 2.36
CA ARG A 448 7.95 16.34 1.96
C ARG A 448 7.71 16.33 0.46
N MET A 449 7.97 17.43 -0.23
CA MET A 449 7.61 17.61 -1.65
C MET A 449 8.83 17.53 -2.57
N GLY A 450 10.05 17.71 -2.06
CA GLY A 450 11.28 17.61 -2.85
C GLY A 450 11.60 16.16 -3.23
N ILE A 451 11.74 15.89 -4.52
CA ILE A 451 11.91 14.54 -5.06
C ILE A 451 13.12 14.44 -5.99
N ILE A 452 13.58 13.21 -6.24
CA ILE A 452 14.35 12.95 -7.46
C ILE A 452 13.39 12.83 -8.65
N ASN A 453 13.84 13.29 -9.81
CA ASN A 453 13.12 13.13 -11.07
C ASN A 453 14.12 13.16 -12.22
N CYS A 454 14.38 12.00 -12.82
CA CYS A 454 15.42 11.80 -13.82
C CYS A 454 14.84 11.11 -15.05
N PHE A 455 15.25 11.57 -16.23
CA PHE A 455 14.73 11.11 -17.52
C PHE A 455 15.88 10.66 -18.41
N TYR A 456 15.73 9.50 -19.03
CA TYR A 456 16.62 9.02 -20.09
C TYR A 456 15.82 8.83 -21.35
N PHE A 457 16.18 9.55 -22.41
CA PHE A 457 15.61 9.36 -23.75
C PHE A 457 16.66 8.78 -24.71
N PRO A 458 16.26 7.86 -25.62
CA PRO A 458 17.16 7.22 -26.57
C PRO A 458 18.05 8.17 -27.38
N ASP A 459 17.50 9.30 -27.79
CA ASP A 459 18.14 10.32 -28.62
C ASP A 459 18.74 11.47 -27.79
N LYS A 460 18.60 11.43 -26.46
CA LYS A 460 19.04 12.46 -25.51
C LYS A 460 18.49 13.86 -25.81
N ASN A 461 17.37 13.96 -26.52
CA ASN A 461 16.72 15.24 -26.76
C ASN A 461 15.75 15.55 -25.61
N TYR A 462 16.14 16.48 -24.74
CA TYR A 462 15.39 16.82 -23.53
C TYR A 462 14.55 18.09 -23.68
N GLU A 463 14.13 18.42 -24.90
CA GLU A 463 13.23 19.54 -25.15
C GLU A 463 11.94 19.42 -24.31
N GLY A 464 11.58 20.52 -23.65
CA GLY A 464 10.43 20.59 -22.74
C GLY A 464 10.73 20.17 -21.28
N LEU A 465 11.88 19.55 -20.99
CA LEU A 465 12.33 19.34 -19.62
C LEU A 465 13.04 20.57 -19.07
N THR A 466 12.84 20.83 -17.77
CA THR A 466 13.53 21.87 -17.00
C THR A 466 13.90 21.32 -15.63
N ASP A 467 14.75 22.03 -14.91
CA ASP A 467 15.11 21.65 -13.53
C ASP A 467 13.90 21.58 -12.60
N ARG A 468 12.80 22.27 -12.94
CA ARG A 468 11.55 22.34 -12.16
C ARG A 468 10.42 21.48 -12.73
N THR A 469 10.71 20.57 -13.66
CA THR A 469 9.71 19.63 -14.20
C THR A 469 9.09 18.83 -13.05
N THR A 470 7.76 18.88 -12.93
CA THR A 470 7.00 18.11 -11.94
C THR A 470 6.31 16.88 -12.56
N PRO A 471 6.00 15.83 -11.77
CA PRO A 471 5.44 14.56 -12.25
C PRO A 471 4.21 14.64 -13.18
N VAL A 472 3.36 15.65 -13.03
CA VAL A 472 2.17 15.87 -13.89
C VAL A 472 2.54 16.06 -15.36
N ASN A 473 3.76 16.52 -15.64
CA ASN A 473 4.28 16.72 -16.98
C ASN A 473 5.16 15.57 -17.49
N SER A 474 5.58 14.61 -16.64
CA SER A 474 6.51 13.53 -17.02
C SER A 474 6.03 12.78 -18.27
N PHE A 475 4.78 12.28 -18.26
CA PHE A 475 4.21 11.61 -19.44
C PHE A 475 3.74 12.56 -20.54
N ARG A 476 3.45 13.83 -20.26
CA ARG A 476 3.17 14.80 -21.34
C ARG A 476 4.38 14.96 -22.23
N ILE A 477 5.55 15.11 -21.62
CA ILE A 477 6.82 15.28 -22.31
C ILE A 477 7.21 14.00 -23.04
N VAL A 478 7.14 12.83 -22.38
CA VAL A 478 7.42 11.54 -23.03
C VAL A 478 6.50 11.30 -24.23
N LEU A 479 5.20 11.56 -24.09
CA LEU A 479 4.25 11.33 -25.18
C LEU A 479 4.42 12.32 -26.33
N ASN A 480 4.76 13.58 -26.03
CA ASN A 480 5.09 14.56 -27.06
C ASN A 480 6.34 14.16 -27.83
N HIS A 481 7.37 13.72 -27.12
CA HIS A 481 8.66 13.37 -27.70
C HIS A 481 8.59 12.08 -28.53
N VAL A 482 8.06 11.01 -27.95
CA VAL A 482 8.07 9.67 -28.56
C VAL A 482 6.95 9.50 -29.60
N PHE A 483 5.79 10.13 -29.37
CA PHE A 483 4.56 9.89 -30.14
C PHE A 483 3.93 11.15 -30.74
N GLY A 484 4.60 12.31 -30.69
CA GLY A 484 4.09 13.54 -31.31
C GLY A 484 2.73 13.99 -30.77
N ALA A 485 2.37 13.65 -29.53
CA ALA A 485 1.01 13.84 -28.99
C ALA A 485 0.56 15.31 -28.82
N SER A 486 1.47 16.28 -29.01
CA SER A 486 1.23 17.73 -28.89
C SER A 486 0.44 18.16 -27.64
N LEU A 487 0.64 17.47 -26.52
CA LEU A 487 0.02 17.76 -25.23
C LEU A 487 0.63 19.05 -24.64
N PRO A 488 -0.19 20.06 -24.30
CA PRO A 488 0.33 21.26 -23.65
C PRO A 488 0.89 20.91 -22.27
N LEU A 489 2.04 21.49 -21.92
CA LEU A 489 2.59 21.36 -20.58
C LEU A 489 1.71 22.11 -19.57
N ARG A 490 1.65 21.61 -18.33
CA ARG A 490 0.94 22.23 -17.22
C ARG A 490 1.91 23.07 -16.39
N GLU A 491 1.41 24.18 -15.85
CA GLU A 491 2.12 24.91 -14.79
C GLU A 491 2.48 23.96 -13.64
N PRO A 492 3.70 23.98 -13.08
CA PRO A 492 4.13 23.08 -12.01
C PRO A 492 3.54 23.51 -10.65
N ARG A 493 2.38 22.96 -10.29
CA ARG A 493 1.68 23.25 -9.02
C ARG A 493 1.82 22.10 -8.03
N ASN A 494 1.78 22.46 -6.75
CA ASN A 494 1.97 21.56 -5.62
C ASN A 494 0.78 21.66 -4.67
N TYR A 495 0.20 20.53 -4.31
CA TYR A 495 -0.96 20.44 -3.43
C TYR A 495 -0.65 19.58 -2.21
N PHE A 496 -0.89 20.15 -1.03
CA PHE A 496 -0.89 19.42 0.23
C PHE A 496 -2.33 19.01 0.58
N SER A 497 -2.50 17.85 1.20
CA SER A 497 -3.76 17.41 1.79
C SER A 497 -3.48 16.63 3.07
N THR A 498 -4.39 16.72 4.03
CA THR A 498 -4.25 16.00 5.31
C THR A 498 -4.61 14.52 5.14
N SER A 499 -4.31 13.70 6.14
CA SER A 499 -4.80 12.32 6.16
C SER A 499 -6.29 12.22 6.48
N LYS A 500 -6.84 13.21 7.21
CA LYS A 500 -8.27 13.29 7.52
C LYS A 500 -9.13 13.72 6.33
N ASP A 501 -8.63 14.67 5.54
CA ASP A 501 -9.33 15.27 4.40
C ASP A 501 -8.46 15.14 3.14
N PRO A 502 -8.26 13.92 2.62
CA PRO A 502 -7.23 13.64 1.61
C PRO A 502 -7.52 14.23 0.23
N LEU A 503 -8.75 14.73 0.00
CA LEU A 503 -9.15 15.41 -1.23
C LEU A 503 -9.35 16.93 -1.06
N ASP A 504 -9.11 17.47 0.14
CA ASP A 504 -9.11 18.92 0.37
C ASP A 504 -7.71 19.47 0.09
N PHE A 505 -7.53 19.97 -1.14
CA PHE A 505 -6.22 20.37 -1.65
C PHE A 505 -5.86 21.80 -1.29
N ILE A 506 -4.77 21.97 -0.55
CA ILE A 506 -4.15 23.24 -0.20
C ILE A 506 -3.03 23.52 -1.21
N ASP A 507 -3.15 24.60 -2.00
CA ASP A 507 -2.09 25.01 -2.93
C ASP A 507 -0.88 25.57 -2.14
N VAL A 508 0.22 24.83 -2.17
CA VAL A 508 1.47 25.16 -1.48
C VAL A 508 2.58 25.57 -2.44
N THR A 509 2.28 25.79 -3.71
CA THR A 509 3.26 26.08 -4.78
C THR A 509 4.18 27.25 -4.40
N LYS A 510 3.62 28.33 -3.85
CA LYS A 510 4.40 29.51 -3.42
C LYS A 510 5.29 29.25 -2.20
N ARG A 511 4.95 28.27 -1.36
CA ARG A 511 5.75 27.89 -0.18
C ARG A 511 6.98 27.06 -0.55
N LEU A 512 7.01 26.52 -1.77
CA LEU A 512 8.11 25.73 -2.32
C LEU A 512 8.98 26.53 -3.28
N ASP A 513 8.68 27.81 -3.52
CA ASP A 513 9.49 28.66 -4.37
C ASP A 513 10.81 29.00 -3.65
N PRO A 514 11.98 28.55 -4.17
CA PRO A 514 13.27 28.78 -3.51
C PRO A 514 13.55 30.28 -3.27
N SER A 515 13.05 31.16 -4.15
CA SER A 515 13.21 32.61 -4.01
C SER A 515 12.48 33.21 -2.82
N LEU A 516 11.39 32.57 -2.37
CA LEU A 516 10.57 33.00 -1.24
C LEU A 516 10.97 32.31 0.06
N VAL A 517 11.43 31.05 -0.01
CA VAL A 517 11.93 30.29 1.14
C VAL A 517 13.22 30.91 1.68
N GLY A 518 14.15 31.31 0.81
CA GLY A 518 15.41 31.94 1.20
C GLY A 518 15.27 33.30 1.91
N GLN A 519 14.10 33.93 1.86
CA GLN A 519 13.77 35.18 2.56
C GLN A 519 13.16 34.95 3.95
N GLY A 520 13.10 33.70 4.44
CA GLY A 520 12.61 33.36 5.78
C GLY A 520 11.08 33.39 5.94
N LYS A 521 10.33 33.62 4.85
CA LYS A 521 8.86 33.72 4.88
C LYS A 521 8.16 32.38 5.17
N TYR A 522 8.82 31.27 4.87
CA TYR A 522 8.34 29.90 5.05
C TYR A 522 9.46 29.01 5.57
N ALA A 523 10.01 29.35 6.75
CA ALA A 523 11.06 28.55 7.38
C ALA A 523 10.49 27.18 7.84
N PRO A 524 11.25 26.09 7.67
CA PRO A 524 10.84 24.78 8.15
C PRO A 524 10.75 24.74 9.69
N PRO A 525 9.94 23.83 10.25
CA PRO A 525 9.80 23.67 11.69
C PRO A 525 11.14 23.33 12.37
N SER A 526 11.36 23.83 13.58
CA SER A 526 12.59 23.58 14.35
C SER A 526 12.58 22.28 15.16
N SER A 527 11.42 21.62 15.30
CA SER A 527 11.22 20.43 16.14
C SER A 527 10.69 19.23 15.35
N TYR A 528 11.17 18.04 15.68
CA TYR A 528 10.76 16.77 15.06
C TYR A 528 9.26 16.50 15.29
N GLY A 529 8.57 16.03 14.25
CA GLY A 529 7.14 15.79 14.32
C GLY A 529 6.79 14.73 15.39
N GLY A 530 5.85 15.05 16.28
CA GLY A 530 5.32 14.09 17.26
C GLY A 530 6.07 13.99 18.59
N LEU A 531 7.10 14.81 18.83
CA LEU A 531 7.71 14.95 20.16
C LEU A 531 7.45 16.36 20.69
N MET A 532 6.72 16.47 21.81
CA MET A 532 6.75 17.68 22.62
C MET A 532 8.21 17.92 23.08
N PRO A 533 8.66 19.18 23.18
CA PRO A 533 10.03 19.54 23.57
C PRO A 533 10.55 18.84 24.82
#